data_AF-W1DUB7-F1
#
_entry.id   AF-W1DUB7-F1
#
_cell.length_a   1.000
_cell.length_b   1.000
_cell.length_c   1.000
_cell.angle_alpha   90.00
_cell.angle_beta   90.00
_cell.angle_gamma   90.00
#
_symmetry.space_group_name_H-M   'P 1'
#
loop_
_entity.id
_entity.type
_entity.pdbx_description
1 polymer ?
#
loop_
_entity_poly.entity_id
_entity_poly.type
_entity_poly.pdbx_seq_one_letter_code
_entity_poly.pdbx_strand_id
1 'polypeptide(L)'
;MLAGLTPPEATQVTVCEGISPGTRRMLDSLMPQPASIQKPNFDIVAWNDSFCRLMGIDFATLPEEDRNCIYLYLTHETWRSRIENRDVLPTFVSYFRAAMAEHRGDPAWENKTGALFRRLVGV
;
A
#
# COMPACT_ATOMS: atom_id res chain seq x y z
N MET A 1 -41.35 -23.07 3.87
CA MET A 1 -40.73 -21.86 4.45
C MET A 1 -39.24 -22.15 4.62
N LEU A 2 -38.39 -21.63 3.71
CA LEU A 2 -37.45 -20.49 3.92
C LEU A 2 -36.32 -20.84 4.92
N ALA A 3 -35.02 -20.79 4.65
CA ALA A 3 -34.18 -20.17 3.61
C ALA A 3 -32.90 -21.03 3.45
N GLY A 4 -32.24 -21.17 2.30
CA GLY A 4 -31.75 -20.07 1.48
C GLY A 4 -30.46 -19.48 2.06
N LEU A 5 -29.53 -20.30 2.54
CA LEU A 5 -28.16 -19.84 2.83
C LEU A 5 -27.45 -19.68 1.48
N THR A 6 -27.55 -18.49 0.91
CA THR A 6 -26.66 -18.07 -0.17
C THR A 6 -25.22 -18.29 0.33
N PRO A 7 -24.36 -18.99 -0.42
CA PRO A 7 -22.93 -18.98 -0.13
C PRO A 7 -22.52 -17.52 0.03
N PRO A 8 -21.65 -17.15 0.99
CA PRO A 8 -21.11 -15.81 1.02
C PRO A 8 -20.59 -15.54 -0.39
N GLU A 9 -21.16 -14.51 -1.02
CA GLU A 9 -20.72 -14.00 -2.30
C GLU A 9 -19.20 -14.03 -2.24
N ALA A 10 -18.58 -14.77 -3.15
CA ALA A 10 -17.14 -14.79 -3.24
C ALA A 10 -16.76 -13.37 -3.68
N THR A 11 -16.65 -12.45 -2.72
CA THR A 11 -15.94 -11.19 -2.85
C THR A 11 -14.68 -11.59 -3.57
N GLN A 12 -14.50 -11.12 -4.80
CA GLN A 12 -13.35 -11.45 -5.60
C GLN A 12 -12.14 -11.13 -4.75
N VAL A 13 -11.55 -12.17 -4.15
CA VAL A 13 -10.39 -12.02 -3.31
C VAL A 13 -9.30 -11.82 -4.33
N THR A 14 -9.02 -10.57 -4.65
CA THR A 14 -7.76 -10.21 -5.28
C THR A 14 -6.71 -10.73 -4.30
N VAL A 15 -6.13 -11.89 -4.63
CA VAL A 15 -5.04 -12.47 -3.87
C VAL A 15 -3.89 -11.49 -4.04
N CYS A 16 -3.81 -10.49 -3.17
CA CYS A 16 -2.62 -9.68 -3.05
C CYS A 16 -1.54 -10.61 -2.52
N GLU A 17 -0.63 -11.01 -3.39
CA GLU A 17 0.48 -11.91 -3.12
C GLU A 17 1.25 -11.39 -1.90
N GLY A 18 1.02 -11.99 -0.72
CA GLY A 18 1.77 -11.68 0.49
C GLY A 18 0.99 -11.49 1.78
N ILE A 19 -0.36 -11.53 1.79
CA ILE A 19 -1.13 -11.50 3.05
C ILE A 19 -2.03 -12.73 3.23
N SER A 20 -2.23 -13.16 4.47
CA SER A 20 -3.09 -14.30 4.78
C SER A 20 -4.57 -14.00 4.50
N PRO A 21 -5.41 -15.02 4.23
CA PRO A 21 -6.86 -14.83 4.10
C PRO A 21 -7.51 -14.18 5.33
N GLY A 22 -6.99 -14.46 6.53
CA GLY A 22 -7.47 -13.84 7.77
C GLY A 22 -7.16 -12.34 7.82
N THR A 23 -5.96 -11.95 7.39
CA THR A 23 -5.56 -10.54 7.27
C THR A 23 -6.44 -9.80 6.26
N ARG A 24 -6.80 -10.45 5.14
CA ARG A 24 -7.72 -9.87 4.15
C ARG A 24 -9.11 -9.64 4.75
N ARG A 25 -9.68 -10.64 5.43
CA ARG A 25 -10.98 -10.50 6.11
C ARG A 25 -10.98 -9.39 7.16
N MET A 26 -9.89 -9.26 7.93
CA MET A 26 -9.73 -8.16 8.87
C MET A 26 -9.77 -6.82 8.15
N LEU A 27 -9.03 -6.69 7.04
CA LEU A 27 -8.99 -5.45 6.26
C LEU A 27 -10.36 -5.08 5.67
N ASP A 28 -11.10 -6.07 5.17
CA ASP A 28 -12.44 -5.88 4.62
C ASP A 28 -13.45 -5.54 5.74
N SER A 29 -13.28 -6.07 6.96
CA SER A 29 -14.14 -5.77 8.11
C SER A 29 -14.07 -4.31 8.59
N LEU A 30 -13.03 -3.57 8.21
CA LEU A 30 -12.88 -2.16 8.53
C LEU A 30 -13.73 -1.25 7.64
N MET A 31 -14.37 -1.78 6.59
CA MET A 31 -15.29 -1.00 5.75
C MET A 31 -16.43 -0.39 6.58
N PRO A 32 -16.80 0.89 6.36
CA PRO A 32 -16.36 1.77 5.27
C PRO A 32 -15.10 2.60 5.60
N GLN A 33 -14.41 2.36 6.72
CA GLN A 33 -13.20 3.10 7.07
C GLN A 33 -12.04 2.74 6.12
N PRO A 34 -11.37 3.73 5.52
CA PRO A 34 -10.19 3.51 4.69
C PRO A 34 -9.08 2.81 5.46
N ALA A 35 -8.57 1.70 4.93
CA ALA A 35 -7.47 0.96 5.55
C ALA A 35 -6.53 0.34 4.51
N SER A 36 -5.24 0.32 4.86
CA SER A 36 -4.19 -0.35 4.10
C SER A 36 -3.15 -0.98 5.02
N ILE A 37 -2.43 -1.94 4.48
CA ILE A 37 -1.32 -2.63 5.14
C ILE A 37 -0.06 -2.27 4.38
N GLN A 38 0.94 -1.82 5.13
CA GLN A 38 2.22 -1.36 4.59
C GLN A 38 3.36 -2.14 5.25
N LYS A 39 4.37 -2.48 4.47
CA LYS A 39 5.65 -2.97 4.98
C LYS A 39 6.47 -1.80 5.55
N PRO A 40 7.48 -2.06 6.39
CA PRO A 40 8.34 -1.00 6.95
C PRO A 40 9.11 -0.19 5.89
N ASN A 41 9.27 -0.74 4.67
CA ASN A 41 9.84 -0.05 3.51
C ASN A 41 8.83 0.84 2.75
N PHE A 42 7.63 1.05 3.30
CA PHE A 42 6.51 1.81 2.70
C PHE A 42 5.85 1.18 1.48
N ASP A 43 6.12 -0.10 1.18
CA ASP A 43 5.36 -0.84 0.17
C ASP A 43 3.96 -1.16 0.70
N ILE A 44 2.93 -0.80 -0.07
CA ILE A 44 1.54 -1.13 0.20
C ILE A 44 1.28 -2.55 -0.30
N VAL A 45 1.00 -3.47 0.62
CA VAL A 45 0.78 -4.89 0.30
C VAL A 45 -0.68 -5.28 0.25
N ALA A 46 -1.55 -4.52 0.89
CA ALA A 46 -2.99 -4.71 0.83
C ALA A 46 -3.74 -3.42 1.15
N TRP A 47 -4.96 -3.30 0.62
CA TRP A 47 -5.84 -2.15 0.80
C TRP A 47 -7.31 -2.61 0.70
N ASN A 48 -8.21 -1.83 1.30
CA ASN A 48 -9.65 -1.95 1.05
C ASN A 48 -10.14 -0.91 0.02
N ASP A 49 -11.38 -1.08 -0.46
CA ASP A 49 -11.96 -0.21 -1.49
C ASP A 49 -12.12 1.24 -1.01
N SER A 50 -12.44 1.44 0.27
CA SER A 50 -12.50 2.77 0.87
C SER A 50 -11.16 3.50 0.80
N PHE A 51 -10.04 2.79 0.94
CA PHE A 51 -8.70 3.38 0.81
C PHE A 51 -8.39 3.78 -0.64
N CYS A 52 -8.76 2.96 -1.63
CA CYS A 52 -8.63 3.33 -3.05
C CYS A 52 -9.41 4.62 -3.35
N ARG A 53 -10.65 4.72 -2.85
CA ARG A 53 -11.51 5.89 -3.05
C ARG A 53 -10.95 7.13 -2.36
N LEU A 54 -10.44 6.98 -1.13
CA LEU A 54 -9.81 8.08 -0.39
C LEU A 54 -8.62 8.65 -1.16
N MET A 55 -7.73 7.77 -1.63
CA MET A 55 -6.51 8.16 -2.32
C MET A 55 -6.71 8.48 -3.81
N GLY A 56 -7.88 8.13 -4.36
CA GLY A 56 -8.24 8.37 -5.76
C GLY A 56 -7.44 7.52 -6.75
N ILE A 57 -6.91 6.37 -6.31
CA ILE A 57 -6.06 5.47 -7.10
C ILE A 57 -6.56 4.04 -6.93
N ASP A 58 -6.66 3.33 -8.06
CA ASP A 58 -6.85 1.88 -8.06
C ASP A 58 -5.49 1.18 -8.09
N PHE A 59 -5.04 0.70 -6.93
CA PHE A 59 -3.76 0.00 -6.81
C PHE A 59 -3.71 -1.32 -7.58
N ALA A 60 -4.86 -1.91 -7.95
CA ALA A 60 -4.88 -3.11 -8.79
C ALA A 60 -4.36 -2.81 -10.20
N THR A 61 -4.43 -1.55 -10.66
CA THR A 61 -3.90 -1.10 -11.95
C THR A 61 -2.41 -0.77 -11.90
N LEU A 62 -1.84 -0.58 -10.71
CA LEU A 62 -0.45 -0.25 -10.53
C LEU A 62 0.43 -1.51 -10.50
N PRO A 63 1.61 -1.50 -11.16
CA PRO A 63 2.62 -2.52 -10.95
C PRO A 63 2.99 -2.61 -9.47
N GLU A 64 3.26 -3.81 -8.97
CA GLU A 64 3.56 -4.02 -7.54
C GLU A 64 4.76 -3.19 -7.05
N GLU A 65 5.73 -2.97 -7.94
CA GLU A 65 6.92 -2.18 -7.66
C GLU A 65 6.61 -0.69 -7.42
N ASP A 66 5.52 -0.19 -8.01
CA ASP A 66 5.11 1.22 -7.93
C ASP A 66 4.14 1.46 -6.76
N ARG A 67 3.68 0.39 -6.09
CA ARG A 67 2.81 0.46 -4.90
C ARG A 67 3.60 0.83 -3.64
N ASN A 68 4.32 1.95 -3.66
CA ASN A 68 5.05 2.47 -2.52
C ASN A 68 4.54 3.87 -2.15
N CYS A 69 4.19 4.11 -0.89
CA CYS A 69 3.61 5.38 -0.46
C CYS A 69 4.48 6.60 -0.76
N ILE A 70 5.80 6.47 -0.58
CA ILE A 70 6.74 7.56 -0.84
C ILE A 70 6.83 7.81 -2.35
N TYR A 71 6.92 6.74 -3.14
CA TYR A 71 6.93 6.82 -4.59
C TYR A 71 5.66 7.50 -5.14
N LEU A 72 4.48 7.05 -4.70
CA LEU A 72 3.19 7.59 -5.13
C LEU A 72 3.03 9.05 -4.73
N TYR A 73 3.52 9.45 -3.56
CA TYR A 73 3.51 10.86 -3.16
C TYR A 73 4.35 11.75 -4.08
N LEU A 74 5.46 11.25 -4.59
CA LEU A 74 6.36 12.01 -5.46
C LEU A 74 5.90 12.00 -6.93
N THR A 75 5.29 10.91 -7.40
CA THR A 75 5.02 10.68 -8.82
C THR A 75 3.55 10.77 -9.23
N HIS A 76 2.60 10.70 -8.28
CA HIS A 76 1.16 10.81 -8.56
C HIS A 76 0.56 12.08 -7.97
N GLU A 77 0.18 13.00 -8.84
CA GLU A 77 -0.45 14.26 -8.43
C GLU A 77 -1.76 14.03 -7.68
N THR A 78 -2.59 13.09 -8.14
CA THR A 78 -3.85 12.75 -7.46
C THR A 78 -3.58 12.27 -6.03
N TRP A 79 -2.64 11.34 -5.83
CA TRP A 79 -2.23 10.89 -4.50
C TRP A 79 -1.79 12.06 -3.62
N ARG A 80 -0.87 12.86 -4.14
CA ARG A 80 -0.28 14.01 -3.43
C ARG A 80 -1.35 15.05 -3.07
N SER A 81 -2.34 15.28 -3.92
CA SER A 81 -3.44 16.23 -3.68
C SER A 81 -4.38 15.80 -2.54
N ARG A 82 -4.46 14.51 -2.23
CA ARG A 82 -5.28 13.97 -1.14
C ARG A 82 -4.62 14.11 0.22
N ILE A 83 -3.32 14.42 0.26
CA ILE A 83 -2.59 14.67 1.49
C ILE A 83 -2.44 16.18 1.68
N GLU A 84 -3.21 16.73 2.62
CA GLU A 84 -3.18 18.17 2.90
C GLU A 84 -1.86 18.62 3.52
N ASN A 85 -1.24 17.76 4.34
CA ASN A 85 0.01 18.08 5.02
C ASN A 85 1.20 17.96 4.06
N ARG A 86 1.72 19.10 3.61
CA ARG A 86 2.89 19.15 2.71
C ARG A 86 4.20 18.77 3.39
N ASP A 87 4.28 18.83 4.71
CA ASP A 87 5.46 18.45 5.50
C ASP A 87 5.50 16.96 5.83
N VAL A 88 4.58 16.15 5.29
CA VAL A 88 4.57 14.71 5.51
C VAL A 88 5.80 14.00 4.90
N LEU A 89 6.35 14.56 3.83
CA LEU A 89 7.44 13.92 3.09
C LEU A 89 8.74 13.83 3.92
N PRO A 90 9.23 14.90 4.57
CA PRO A 90 10.32 14.80 5.54
C PRO A 90 10.10 13.73 6.62
N THR A 91 8.86 13.59 7.12
CA THR A 91 8.49 12.57 8.10
C THR A 91 8.61 11.16 7.52
N PHE A 92 8.05 10.91 6.34
CA PHE A 92 8.17 9.62 5.66
C PHE A 92 9.63 9.27 5.36
N VAL A 93 10.43 10.22 4.89
CA VAL A 93 11.86 10.02 4.65
C VAL A 93 12.60 9.69 5.95
N SER A 94 12.25 10.34 7.06
CA SER A 94 12.86 10.06 8.36
C SER A 94 12.57 8.63 8.84
N TYR A 95 11.32 8.19 8.75
CA TYR A 95 10.94 6.81 9.07
C TYR A 95 11.59 5.80 8.13
N PHE A 96 11.64 6.09 6.83
CA PHE A 96 12.30 5.23 5.86
C PHE A 96 13.79 5.08 6.17
N ARG A 97 14.47 6.17 6.52
CA ARG A 97 15.89 6.14 6.95
C ARG A 97 16.10 5.34 8.23
N ALA A 98 15.18 5.43 9.18
CA ALA A 98 15.23 4.63 10.41
C ALA A 98 15.08 3.13 10.09
N ALA A 99 14.08 2.76 9.29
CA ALA A 99 13.88 1.38 8.86
C ALA A 99 15.08 0.82 8.09
N MET A 100 15.71 1.64 7.23
CA MET A 100 16.95 1.29 6.54
C MET A 100 18.13 1.04 7.49
N ALA A 101 18.24 1.80 8.58
CA ALA A 101 19.30 1.61 9.56
C ALA A 101 19.15 0.28 10.30
N GLU A 102 17.91 -0.14 10.58
CA GLU A 102 17.59 -1.41 11.23
C GLU A 102 17.87 -2.63 10.34
N HIS A 103 17.79 -2.48 9.02
CA HIS A 103 17.97 -3.55 8.03
C HIS A 103 19.28 -3.42 7.25
N ARG A 104 20.27 -2.73 7.81
CA ARG A 104 21.56 -2.50 7.17
C ARG A 104 22.27 -3.83 6.88
N GLY A 105 22.72 -4.01 5.64
CA GLY A 105 23.38 -5.24 5.20
C GLY A 105 22.43 -6.37 4.80
N ASP A 106 21.11 -6.14 4.82
CA ASP A 106 20.14 -7.04 4.19
C ASP A 106 20.08 -6.74 2.67
N PRO A 107 20.52 -7.67 1.80
CA PRO A 107 20.54 -7.46 0.35
C PRO A 107 19.15 -7.20 -0.24
N ALA A 108 18.08 -7.75 0.35
CA ALA A 108 16.72 -7.55 -0.15
C ALA A 108 16.28 -6.09 0.06
N TRP A 109 16.62 -5.52 1.22
CA TRP A 109 16.36 -4.12 1.55
C TRP A 109 17.20 -3.15 0.70
N GLU A 110 18.49 -3.44 0.54
CA GLU A 110 19.39 -2.62 -0.26
C GLU A 110 18.98 -2.60 -1.75
N ASN A 111 18.61 -3.77 -2.30
CA ASN A 111 18.14 -3.88 -3.68
C ASN A 111 16.83 -3.12 -3.90
N LYS A 112 15.85 -3.25 -2.99
CA LYS A 112 14.57 -2.54 -3.07
C LYS A 112 14.78 -1.02 -3.01
N THR A 113 15.60 -0.55 -2.09
CA THR A 113 15.92 0.88 -1.95
C THR A 113 16.62 1.40 -3.20
N GLY A 114 17.60 0.66 -3.72
CA GLY A 114 18.24 0.99 -5.00
C GLY A 114 17.26 1.06 -6.16
N ALA A 115 16.28 0.14 -6.22
CA ALA A 115 15.24 0.15 -7.25
C ALA A 115 14.32 1.37 -7.13
N LEU A 116 13.88 1.72 -5.92
CA LEU A 116 13.08 2.90 -5.64
C LEU A 116 13.81 4.19 -6.08
N PHE A 117 15.08 4.34 -5.70
CA PHE A 117 15.89 5.49 -6.09
C PHE A 117 16.08 5.60 -7.60
N ARG A 118 16.42 4.50 -8.29
CA ARG A 118 16.56 4.49 -9.75
C ARG A 118 15.26 4.89 -10.43
N ARG A 119 14.11 4.45 -9.91
CA ARG A 119 12.80 4.81 -10.44
C ARG A 119 12.55 6.31 -10.29
N LEU A 120 12.76 6.86 -9.09
CA LEU A 120 12.57 8.30 -8.81
C LEU A 120 13.44 9.23 -9.67
N VAL A 121 14.65 8.82 -10.03
CA VAL A 121 15.55 9.61 -10.89
C VAL A 121 15.20 9.49 -12.38
N GLY A 122 14.42 8.47 -12.76
CA GLY A 122 13.98 8.23 -14.13
C GLY A 122 12.61 8.81 -14.51
N VAL A 123 11.91 9.46 -13.56
CA VAL A 123 10.64 10.19 -13.79
C VAL A 123 10.93 11.67 -13.96
#